data_AF-A0A8J7YCE5-F1
#
_entry.id   AF-A0A8J7YCE5-F1
#
_cell.length_a   1.000
_cell.length_b   1.000
_cell.length_c   1.000
_cell.angle_alpha   90.00
_cell.angle_beta   90.00
_cell.angle_gamma   90.00
#
_symmetry.space_group_name_H-M   'P 1'
#
loop_
_entity.id
_entity.type
_entity.pdbx_description
1 polymer ?
#
loop_
_entity_poly.entity_id
_entity_poly.type
_entity_poly.pdbx_seq_one_letter_code
_entity_poly.pdbx_strand_id
1 'polypeptide(L)'
;MRETFVDAGLGALVTLALSIVPFSSVAGGAAAAYRHGGGYRSGLWLGTLAGVAAMIPLLALFVPSLFVAGMLGFGIPPSAPGYGIFLALVFLFFLGYTVGLSAVGGLGGTWARTNTDWDLDPTRWL
;
A
#
# COMPACT_ATOMS: atom_id res chain seq x y z
N MET A 1 16.68 -1.39 -12.74
CA MET A 1 16.40 -0.43 -11.64
C MET A 1 15.33 0.59 -12.03
N ARG A 2 15.50 1.39 -13.09
CA ARG A 2 14.47 2.38 -13.50
C ARG A 2 13.09 1.76 -13.73
N GLU A 3 13.02 0.63 -14.43
CA GLU A 3 11.76 -0.09 -14.69
C GLU A 3 11.07 -0.57 -13.41
N THR A 4 11.84 -1.10 -12.46
CA THR A 4 11.35 -1.47 -11.11
C THR A 4 10.65 -0.31 -10.40
N PHE A 5 11.20 0.91 -10.50
CA PHE A 5 10.59 2.09 -9.89
C PHE A 5 9.33 2.57 -10.63
N VAL A 6 9.31 2.45 -11.96
CA VAL A 6 8.13 2.78 -12.77
C VAL A 6 6.99 1.82 -12.45
N ASP A 7 7.27 0.51 -12.39
CA ASP A 7 6.26 -0.51 -12.12
C ASP A 7 5.73 -0.40 -10.68
N ALA A 8 6.61 -0.17 -9.71
CA ALA A 8 6.21 0.12 -8.33
C ALA A 8 5.38 1.42 -8.23
N GLY A 9 5.75 2.44 -9.00
CA GLY A 9 5.00 3.70 -9.09
C GLY A 9 3.59 3.51 -9.65
N LEU A 10 3.42 2.68 -10.69
CA LEU A 10 2.10 2.34 -11.23
C LEU A 10 1.26 1.56 -10.22
N GLY A 11 1.85 0.61 -9.48
CA GLY A 11 1.15 -0.07 -8.37
C GLY A 11 0.74 0.89 -7.25
N ALA A 12 1.57 1.89 -6.96
CA ALA A 12 1.22 2.94 -6.01
C ALA A 12 0.05 3.80 -6.52
N LEU A 13 0.03 4.15 -7.81
CA LEU A 13 -1.10 4.84 -8.43
C LEU A 13 -2.38 4.02 -8.37
N VAL A 14 -2.32 2.70 -8.61
CA VAL A 14 -3.47 1.81 -8.43
C VAL A 14 -3.97 1.83 -6.98
N THR A 15 -3.05 1.75 -6.00
CA THR A 15 -3.41 1.83 -4.58
C THR A 15 -4.14 3.13 -4.25
N LEU A 16 -3.68 4.25 -4.82
CA LEU A 16 -4.27 5.57 -4.63
C LEU A 16 -5.62 5.70 -5.33
N ALA A 17 -5.73 5.25 -6.58
CA ALA A 17 -6.98 5.26 -7.34
C ALA A 17 -8.07 4.43 -6.63
N LEU A 18 -7.69 3.29 -6.04
CA LEU A 18 -8.59 2.41 -5.29
C LEU A 18 -8.64 2.75 -3.80
N SER A 19 -8.05 3.84 -3.32
CA SER A 19 -7.94 4.13 -1.87
C SER A 19 -9.26 4.19 -1.10
N ILE A 20 -10.39 4.41 -1.82
CA ILE A 20 -11.74 4.37 -1.27
C ILE A 20 -12.17 2.94 -0.91
N VAL A 21 -11.59 1.94 -1.57
CA VAL A 21 -11.86 0.52 -1.37
C VAL A 21 -10.89 -0.04 -0.33
N PRO A 22 -11.37 -0.76 0.70
CA PRO A 22 -10.51 -1.48 1.62
C PRO A 22 -9.55 -2.40 0.89
N PHE A 23 -8.32 -2.54 1.40
CA PHE A 23 -7.30 -3.43 0.85
C PHE A 23 -6.79 -3.06 -0.56
N SER A 24 -6.98 -1.81 -0.99
CA SER A 24 -6.45 -1.30 -2.27
C SER A 24 -4.94 -1.52 -2.44
N SER A 25 -4.20 -1.55 -1.32
CA SER A 25 -2.76 -1.81 -1.28
C SER A 25 -2.41 -3.19 -1.85
N VAL A 26 -3.27 -4.19 -1.63
CA VAL A 26 -3.12 -5.54 -2.21
C VAL A 26 -3.22 -5.47 -3.73
N ALA A 27 -4.23 -4.77 -4.25
CA ALA A 27 -4.43 -4.63 -5.69
C ALA A 27 -3.26 -3.89 -6.35
N GLY A 28 -2.78 -2.81 -5.74
CA GLY A 28 -1.62 -2.07 -6.26
C GLY A 28 -0.32 -2.87 -6.23
N GLY A 29 -0.08 -3.64 -5.16
CA GLY A 29 1.07 -4.53 -5.07
C GLY A 29 1.02 -5.64 -6.12
N ALA A 30 -0.16 -6.22 -6.33
CA ALA A 30 -0.38 -7.24 -7.35
C ALA A 30 -0.14 -6.71 -8.77
N ALA A 31 -0.67 -5.52 -9.08
CA ALA A 31 -0.48 -4.86 -10.38
C ALA A 31 1.00 -4.57 -10.67
N ALA A 32 1.74 -4.05 -9.69
CA ALA A 32 3.19 -3.79 -9.83
C ALA A 32 3.99 -5.08 -10.12
N ALA A 33 3.78 -6.12 -9.32
CA ALA A 33 4.51 -7.38 -9.47
C ALA A 33 4.15 -8.13 -10.76
N TYR A 34 2.86 -8.12 -11.12
CA TYR A 34 2.37 -8.76 -12.34
C TYR A 34 3.01 -8.15 -13.59
N ARG A 35 3.08 -6.82 -13.65
CA ARG A 35 3.66 -6.08 -14.76
C ARG A 35 5.17 -6.30 -14.91
N HIS A 36 5.92 -6.13 -13.82
CA HIS A 36 7.38 -6.26 -13.87
C HIS A 36 7.82 -7.65 -14.32
N GLY A 37 7.11 -8.66 -13.83
CA GLY A 37 7.44 -10.05 -14.07
C GLY A 37 8.68 -10.52 -13.32
N GLY A 38 8.62 -11.75 -12.84
CA GLY A 38 9.71 -12.35 -12.06
C GLY A 38 9.20 -13.43 -11.13
N GLY A 39 10.04 -13.85 -10.19
CA GLY A 39 9.69 -14.84 -9.16
C GLY A 39 9.06 -14.21 -7.92
N TYR A 40 8.67 -15.05 -6.96
CA TYR A 40 8.01 -14.60 -5.71
C TYR A 40 8.85 -13.62 -4.90
N ARG A 41 10.18 -13.76 -4.89
CA ARG A 41 11.07 -12.83 -4.19
C ARG A 41 11.04 -11.43 -4.79
N SER A 42 11.04 -11.32 -6.12
CA SER A 42 10.90 -10.03 -6.80
C SER A 42 9.49 -9.46 -6.63
N GLY A 43 8.46 -10.31 -6.67
CA GLY A 43 7.08 -9.90 -6.43
C GLY A 43 6.86 -9.31 -5.04
N LEU A 44 7.39 -9.97 -4.00
CA LEU A 44 7.37 -9.45 -2.63
C LEU A 44 8.05 -8.07 -2.58
N TRP A 45 9.26 -7.96 -3.12
CA TRP A 45 10.03 -6.71 -3.09
C TRP A 45 9.33 -5.56 -3.83
N LEU A 46 8.76 -5.84 -5.01
CA LEU A 46 8.01 -4.84 -5.77
C LEU A 46 6.72 -4.42 -5.04
N GLY A 47 5.98 -5.37 -4.47
CA GLY A 47 4.81 -5.07 -3.67
C GLY A 47 5.16 -4.16 -2.49
N THR A 48 6.24 -4.47 -1.76
CA THR A 48 6.72 -3.62 -0.67
C THR A 48 7.09 -2.21 -1.16
N LEU A 49 7.81 -2.10 -2.29
CA LEU A 49 8.18 -0.80 -2.88
C LEU A 49 6.95 0.01 -3.31
N ALA A 50 5.97 -0.64 -3.95
CA ALA A 50 4.72 -0.01 -4.33
C ALA A 50 3.94 0.48 -3.11
N GLY A 51 3.88 -0.34 -2.05
CA GLY A 51 3.26 0.02 -0.78
C GLY A 51 3.95 1.21 -0.11
N VAL A 52 5.28 1.24 -0.05
CA VAL A 52 6.04 2.37 0.49
C VAL A 52 5.83 3.63 -0.34
N ALA A 53 5.81 3.51 -1.67
CA ALA A 53 5.54 4.64 -2.55
C ALA A 53 4.12 5.20 -2.38
N ALA A 54 3.11 4.33 -2.19
CA ALA A 54 1.74 4.75 -1.90
C ALA A 54 1.57 5.32 -0.48
N MET A 55 2.38 4.84 0.47
CA MET A 55 2.33 5.27 1.87
C MET A 55 2.58 6.77 2.01
N ILE A 56 3.50 7.34 1.25
CA ILE A 56 3.86 8.77 1.34
C ILE A 56 2.64 9.69 1.11
N PRO A 57 1.94 9.63 -0.04
CA PRO A 57 0.74 10.45 -0.27
C PRO A 57 -0.42 10.07 0.66
N LEU A 58 -0.59 8.79 0.99
CA LEU A 58 -1.62 8.39 1.95
C LEU A 58 -1.36 8.97 3.35
N LEU A 59 -0.10 9.06 3.77
CA LEU A 59 0.29 9.61 5.06
C LEU A 59 0.07 11.13 5.11
N ALA A 60 0.28 11.82 3.99
CA ALA A 60 -0.04 13.24 3.85
C ALA A 60 -1.54 13.52 4.04
N LEU A 61 -2.42 12.57 3.70
CA LEU A 61 -3.86 12.66 3.98
C LEU A 61 -4.19 12.20 5.41
N PHE A 62 -3.59 11.09 5.85
CA PHE A 62 -3.89 10.42 7.10
C PHE A 62 -3.53 11.24 8.34
N VAL A 63 -2.38 11.92 8.35
CA VAL A 63 -1.93 12.72 9.51
C VAL A 63 -2.91 13.88 9.82
N PRO A 64 -3.33 14.72 8.85
CA PRO A 64 -4.40 15.68 9.06
C PRO A 64 -5.73 15.04 9.48
N SER A 65 -6.11 13.90 8.91
CA SER A 65 -7.34 13.20 9.30
C SER A 65 -7.33 12.76 10.76
N LEU A 66 -6.20 12.28 11.28
CA LEU A 66 -6.05 11.95 12.70
C LEU A 66 -6.21 13.18 13.60
N PHE A 67 -5.66 14.32 13.17
CA PHE A 67 -5.82 15.58 13.92
C PHE A 67 -7.28 16.02 13.99
N VAL A 68 -7.99 16.00 12.85
CA VAL A 68 -9.42 16.33 12.79
C VAL A 68 -10.26 15.35 13.62
N ALA A 69 -9.99 14.05 13.51
CA ALA A 69 -10.67 13.03 14.32
C ALA A 69 -10.47 13.26 15.82
N GLY A 70 -9.25 13.60 16.23
CA GLY A 70 -8.93 13.98 17.61
C GLY A 70 -9.71 15.21 18.09
N MET A 71 -9.85 16.24 17.24
CA MET A 71 -10.63 17.44 17.55
C MET A 71 -12.14 17.14 17.70
N LEU A 72 -12.66 16.15 16.97
CA LEU A 72 -14.04 15.67 17.08
C LEU A 72 -14.26 14.73 18.28
N GLY A 73 -13.23 14.47 19.09
CA GLY A 73 -13.30 13.63 20.28
C GLY A 73 -13.11 12.13 20.01
N PHE A 74 -12.64 11.74 18.82
CA PHE A 74 -12.27 10.35 18.53
C PHE A 74 -10.80 10.09 18.89
N GLY A 75 -10.53 8.93 19.48
CA GLY A 75 -9.17 8.49 19.81
C GLY A 75 -8.66 8.99 21.16
N ILE A 76 -7.34 9.02 21.32
CA ILE A 76 -6.67 9.41 22.57
C ILE A 76 -6.21 10.87 22.44
N PRO A 77 -6.56 11.76 23.40
CA PRO A 77 -6.18 13.16 23.31
C PRO A 77 -4.66 13.33 23.45
N PRO A 78 -4.06 14.36 22.80
CA PRO A 78 -2.61 14.60 22.88
C PRO A 78 -2.06 14.81 24.29
N SER A 79 -2.92 15.22 25.24
CA SER A 79 -2.57 15.40 26.66
C SER A 79 -2.55 14.11 27.47
N ALA A 80 -3.03 12.99 26.92
CA ALA A 80 -3.08 11.74 27.66
C ALA A 80 -1.69 11.08 27.79
N PRO A 81 -1.37 10.46 28.93
CA PRO A 81 -0.10 9.76 29.14
C PRO A 81 0.23 8.65 28.12
N GLY A 82 -0.77 8.14 27.40
CA GLY A 82 -0.63 7.06 26.40
C GLY A 82 -0.57 7.52 24.95
N TYR A 83 -0.61 8.83 24.66
CA TYR A 83 -0.73 9.34 23.29
C TYR A 83 0.41 8.88 22.36
N GLY A 84 1.66 8.86 22.86
CA GLY A 84 2.80 8.39 22.08
C GLY A 84 2.71 6.92 21.68
N ILE A 85 2.28 6.06 22.61
CA ILE A 85 2.08 4.62 22.35
C ILE A 85 0.93 4.42 21.37
N PHE A 86 -0.17 5.15 21.53
CA PHE A 86 -1.28 5.14 20.59
C PHE A 86 -0.84 5.49 19.18
N LEU A 87 -0.11 6.60 19.00
CA LEU A 87 0.41 6.99 17.69
C LEU A 87 1.35 5.94 17.10
N ALA A 88 2.22 5.34 17.91
CA ALA A 88 3.11 4.28 17.45
C ALA A 88 2.33 3.05 16.96
N LEU A 89 1.28 2.63 17.69
CA LEU A 89 0.43 1.50 17.28
C LEU A 89 -0.37 1.82 16.02
N VAL A 90 -0.93 3.03 15.92
CA VAL A 90 -1.68 3.49 14.73
C VAL A 90 -0.76 3.54 13.51
N PHE A 91 0.45 4.09 13.66
CA PHE A 91 1.43 4.14 12.59
C PHE A 91 1.91 2.74 12.19
N LEU A 92 2.18 1.86 13.17
CA LEU A 92 2.57 0.48 12.91
C LEU A 92 1.47 -0.28 12.17
N PHE A 93 0.22 -0.10 12.58
CA PHE A 93 -0.94 -0.65 11.89
C PHE A 93 -1.04 -0.09 10.47
N PHE A 94 -0.91 1.22 10.29
CA PHE A 94 -0.94 1.85 8.96
C PHE A 94 0.17 1.32 8.05
N LEU A 95 1.39 1.18 8.57
CA LEU A 95 2.53 0.62 7.84
C LEU A 95 2.28 -0.84 7.46
N GLY A 96 1.82 -1.67 8.40
CA GLY A 96 1.48 -3.07 8.12
C GLY A 96 0.31 -3.19 7.13
N TYR A 97 -0.69 -2.33 7.26
CA TYR A 97 -1.88 -2.32 6.42
C TYR A 97 -1.59 -1.85 5.00
N THR A 98 -0.67 -0.90 4.80
CA THR A 98 -0.33 -0.39 3.47
C THR A 98 0.80 -1.19 2.85
N VAL A 99 1.96 -1.22 3.50
CA VAL A 99 3.17 -1.85 2.97
C VAL A 99 3.08 -3.37 3.06
N GLY A 100 2.62 -3.90 4.19
CA GLY A 100 2.52 -5.36 4.39
C GLY A 100 1.51 -6.00 3.43
N LEU A 101 0.32 -5.42 3.29
CA LEU A 101 -0.66 -5.92 2.32
C LEU A 101 -0.22 -5.72 0.88
N SER A 102 0.51 -4.64 0.56
CA SER A 102 1.04 -4.49 -0.79
C SER A 102 2.10 -5.54 -1.11
N ALA A 103 2.93 -5.92 -0.13
CA ALA A 103 3.84 -7.04 -0.26
C ALA A 103 3.10 -8.37 -0.50
N VAL A 104 2.00 -8.63 0.23
CA VAL A 104 1.12 -9.79 0.00
C VAL A 104 0.48 -9.72 -1.39
N GLY A 105 0.04 -8.55 -1.82
CA GLY A 105 -0.44 -8.29 -3.17
C GLY A 105 0.60 -8.65 -4.22
N GLY A 106 1.86 -8.25 -4.03
CA GLY A 106 2.97 -8.57 -4.93
C GLY A 106 3.24 -10.07 -5.06
N LEU A 107 3.10 -10.83 -3.97
CA LEU A 107 3.11 -12.30 -4.02
C LEU A 107 1.92 -12.83 -4.83
N GLY A 108 0.72 -12.30 -4.59
CA GLY A 108 -0.51 -12.67 -5.31
C GLY A 108 -0.46 -12.36 -6.81
N GLY A 109 0.07 -11.21 -7.20
CA GLY A 109 0.26 -10.83 -8.60
C GLY A 109 1.24 -11.75 -9.32
N THR A 110 2.31 -12.16 -8.63
CA THR A 110 3.27 -13.16 -9.16
C THR A 110 2.63 -14.53 -9.30
N TRP A 111 1.86 -14.96 -8.30
CA TRP A 111 1.12 -16.22 -8.34
C TRP A 111 0.13 -16.24 -9.51
N ALA A 112 -0.66 -15.16 -9.67
CA ALA A 112 -1.66 -15.05 -10.74
C ALA A 112 -0.99 -15.13 -12.12
N ARG A 113 0.13 -14.43 -12.32
CA ARG A 113 0.90 -14.48 -13.57
C ARG A 113 1.44 -15.89 -13.89
N THR A 114 1.76 -16.67 -12.85
CA THR A 114 2.40 -17.98 -13.02
C THR A 114 1.39 -19.11 -13.18
N ASN A 115 0.19 -18.97 -12.58
CA ASN A 115 -0.79 -20.06 -12.46
C ASN A 115 -2.10 -19.79 -13.19
N THR A 116 -2.30 -18.58 -13.73
CA THR A 116 -3.57 -18.15 -14.31
C THR A 116 -3.35 -17.33 -15.58
N ASP A 117 -4.33 -17.31 -16.48
CA ASP A 117 -4.35 -16.47 -17.68
C ASP A 117 -4.89 -15.04 -17.42
N TRP A 118 -5.03 -14.65 -16.15
CA TRP A 118 -5.56 -13.34 -15.76
C TRP A 118 -4.56 -12.25 -16.06
N ASP A 119 -5.04 -11.15 -16.66
CA ASP A 119 -4.22 -9.98 -16.94
C ASP A 119 -4.45 -8.87 -15.91
N LEU A 120 -3.43 -8.61 -15.10
CA LEU A 120 -3.43 -7.58 -14.06
C LEU A 120 -2.53 -6.39 -14.42
N ASP A 121 -2.14 -6.23 -15.70
CA ASP A 121 -1.32 -5.09 -16.11
C ASP A 121 -2.11 -3.77 -15.98
N PRO A 122 -1.68 -2.84 -15.12
CA PRO A 122 -2.40 -1.58 -14.89
C PRO A 122 -2.48 -0.69 -16.13
N THR A 123 -1.58 -0.85 -17.11
CA THR A 123 -1.57 -0.01 -18.33
C THR A 123 -2.66 -0.34 -19.33
N ARG A 124 -3.42 -1.42 -19.13
CA ARG A 124 -4.59 -1.72 -19.96
C ARG A 124 -5.86 -0.98 -19.55
N TRP A 125 -5.90 -0.44 -18.34
CA TRP A 125 -7.10 0.15 -17.74
C TRP A 125 -6.87 1.48 -17.00
N LEU A 126 -5.63 1.98 -16.97
CA LEU A 126 -5.27 3.37 -16.64
C LEU A 126 -5.08 4.19 -17.91
#